data_AF-A0A6G4A5K5-F1
#
_entry.id   AF-A0A6G4A5K5-F1
#
_cell.length_a   1.000
_cell.length_b   1.000
_cell.length_c   1.000
_cell.angle_alpha   90.00
_cell.angle_beta   90.00
_cell.angle_gamma   90.00
#
_symmetry.space_group_name_H-M   'P 1'
#
loop_
_entity.id
_entity.type
_entity.pdbx_description
1 polymer ?
#
loop_
_entity_poly.entity_id
_entity_poly.type
_entity_poly.pdbx_seq_one_letter_code
_entity_poly.pdbx_strand_id
1 'polypeptide(L)'
;MKYELALDQETQLTVTTAGLYGKPTVFVNGNKLDKLKGKGMEKGNNYAIPGTNGTRHLSLKRGFDYVPQLRLDGTLIELARKLKAYEWVFSVLPIAMVFVGGVLGALLGILAMATSMRMFRSKMPVFVKLLLSLGLTAAVYVAFLIIGTVFSSFIRSL
;
A
#
# COMPACT_ATOMS: atom_id res chain seq x y z
N MET A 1 -3.79 -0.79 -6.98
CA MET A 1 -4.36 -2.13 -7.30
C MET A 1 -5.86 -1.99 -7.28
N LYS A 2 -6.57 -2.74 -8.13
CA LYS A 2 -8.04 -2.75 -8.13
C LYS A 2 -8.49 -4.02 -7.41
N TYR A 3 -9.41 -3.89 -6.47
CA TYR A 3 -10.05 -4.99 -5.78
C TYR A 3 -11.54 -4.95 -6.11
N GLU A 4 -12.08 -6.06 -6.59
CA GLU A 4 -13.49 -6.20 -6.93
C GLU A 4 -14.11 -7.21 -5.97
N LEU A 5 -15.22 -6.85 -5.33
CA LEU A 5 -15.98 -7.70 -4.44
C LEU A 5 -17.47 -7.62 -4.81
N ALA A 6 -18.13 -8.76 -4.88
CA ALA A 6 -19.59 -8.80 -4.93
C ALA A 6 -20.13 -8.67 -3.49
N LEU A 7 -20.92 -7.64 -3.22
CA LEU A 7 -21.56 -7.42 -1.92
C LEU A 7 -22.89 -8.16 -1.80
N ASP A 8 -23.58 -8.34 -2.92
CA ASP A 8 -24.82 -9.11 -3.10
C ASP A 8 -24.96 -9.48 -4.59
N GLN A 9 -26.09 -10.07 -5.00
CA GLN A 9 -26.30 -10.51 -6.39
C GLN A 9 -26.33 -9.35 -7.41
N GLU A 10 -26.53 -8.10 -6.99
CA GLU A 10 -26.71 -6.93 -7.88
C GLU A 10 -25.66 -5.81 -7.65
N THR A 11 -24.90 -5.88 -6.56
CA THR A 11 -24.00 -4.82 -6.11
C THR A 11 -22.55 -5.28 -6.19
N GLN A 12 -21.84 -4.79 -7.19
CA GLN A 12 -20.40 -4.94 -7.33
C GLN A 12 -19.67 -3.73 -6.73
N LEU A 13 -18.86 -3.99 -5.71
CA LEU A 13 -17.97 -3.03 -5.11
C LEU A 13 -16.59 -3.11 -5.76
N THR A 14 -16.08 -1.98 -6.23
CA THR A 14 -14.71 -1.84 -6.71
C THR A 14 -13.96 -0.87 -5.83
N VAL A 15 -12.85 -1.30 -5.26
CA VAL A 15 -11.94 -0.46 -4.46
C VAL A 15 -10.61 -0.35 -5.17
N THR A 16 -10.22 0.88 -5.50
CA THR A 16 -8.90 1.16 -6.05
C THR A 16 -7.99 1.63 -4.95
N THR A 17 -6.87 0.93 -4.75
CA THR A 17 -5.76 1.43 -3.94
C THR A 17 -4.88 2.30 -4.78
N ALA A 18 -4.71 3.53 -4.32
CA ALA A 18 -3.67 4.38 -4.81
C ALA A 18 -2.44 4.12 -3.92
N GLY A 19 -1.34 3.69 -4.54
CA GLY A 19 -0.20 3.06 -3.86
C GLY A 19 0.47 3.93 -2.79
N LEU A 20 1.67 4.46 -3.06
CA LEU A 20 2.40 5.24 -2.07
C LEU A 20 1.82 6.66 -1.92
N TYR A 21 1.41 7.28 -3.05
CA TYR A 21 1.13 8.72 -3.14
C TYR A 21 -0.33 9.13 -3.36
N GLY A 22 -1.26 8.20 -3.65
CA GLY A 22 -2.63 8.61 -3.96
C GLY A 22 -3.65 8.20 -2.90
N LYS A 23 -4.90 8.62 -3.13
CA LYS A 23 -6.04 8.33 -2.24
C LYS A 23 -6.81 7.12 -2.78
N PRO A 24 -7.20 6.15 -1.94
CA PRO A 24 -8.06 5.08 -2.40
C PRO A 24 -9.44 5.62 -2.78
N THR A 25 -10.02 5.05 -3.83
CA THR A 25 -11.35 5.39 -4.34
C THR A 25 -12.25 4.17 -4.35
N VAL A 26 -13.54 4.40 -4.16
CA VAL A 26 -14.56 3.35 -4.11
C VAL A 26 -15.55 3.60 -5.24
N PHE A 27 -15.95 2.53 -5.92
CA PHE A 27 -16.98 2.54 -6.94
C PHE A 27 -18.01 1.46 -6.62
N VAL A 28 -19.28 1.73 -6.89
CA VAL A 28 -20.38 0.77 -6.80
C VAL A 28 -21.02 0.68 -8.18
N ASN A 29 -21.08 -0.53 -8.74
CA ASN A 29 -21.61 -0.79 -10.08
C ASN A 29 -20.99 0.13 -11.14
N GLY A 30 -19.68 0.39 -11.02
CA GLY A 30 -18.93 1.28 -11.92
C GLY A 30 -19.00 2.78 -11.58
N ASN A 31 -19.93 3.21 -10.73
CA ASN A 31 -20.09 4.61 -10.34
C ASN A 31 -19.21 4.96 -9.15
N LYS A 32 -18.42 6.03 -9.27
CA LYS A 32 -17.55 6.51 -8.18
C LYS A 32 -18.40 7.07 -7.04
N LEU A 33 -18.10 6.64 -5.82
CA LEU A 33 -18.75 7.18 -4.62
C LEU A 33 -18.00 8.39 -4.07
N ASP A 34 -18.78 9.36 -3.62
CA ASP A 34 -18.28 10.50 -2.87
C ASP A 34 -18.12 10.19 -1.39
N LYS A 35 -17.12 10.82 -0.78
CA LYS A 35 -16.80 10.63 0.63
C LYS A 35 -17.82 11.36 1.49
N LEU A 36 -18.33 10.66 2.49
CA LEU A 36 -19.08 11.28 3.56
C LEU A 36 -18.12 12.02 4.51
N LYS A 37 -18.55 13.19 4.97
CA LYS A 37 -17.86 13.99 6.00
C LYS A 37 -18.86 14.32 7.10
N GLY A 38 -18.49 14.07 8.35
CA GLY A 38 -19.34 14.37 9.50
C GLY A 38 -18.60 14.18 10.83
N LYS A 39 -19.00 14.95 11.86
CA LYS A 39 -18.55 14.72 13.24
C LYS A 39 -19.13 13.39 13.74
N GLY A 40 -18.30 12.56 14.39
CA GLY A 40 -18.71 11.26 14.94
C GLY A 40 -18.50 10.06 14.00
N MET A 41 -18.01 10.25 12.78
CA MET A 41 -17.67 9.14 11.89
C MET A 41 -16.32 8.50 12.26
N GLU A 42 -16.17 7.20 11.95
CA GLU A 42 -14.89 6.51 12.11
C GLU A 42 -13.74 7.26 11.39
N LYS A 43 -12.55 7.23 11.99
CA LYS A 43 -11.34 7.85 11.42
C LYS A 43 -10.93 7.10 10.15
N GLY A 44 -11.27 7.65 8.98
CA GLY A 44 -11.02 7.03 7.67
C GLY A 44 -11.74 7.74 6.52
N ASN A 45 -11.75 7.10 5.35
CA ASN A 45 -12.62 7.52 4.24
C ASN A 45 -13.95 6.78 4.37
N ASN A 46 -15.03 7.50 4.64
CA ASN A 46 -16.36 6.92 4.85
C ASN A 46 -17.24 7.12 3.61
N TYR A 47 -18.10 6.16 3.30
CA TYR A 47 -18.98 6.15 2.13
C TYR A 47 -20.34 5.55 2.52
N ALA A 48 -21.40 6.02 1.87
CA ALA A 48 -22.72 5.38 1.91
C ALA A 48 -22.88 4.54 0.64
N ILE A 49 -23.28 3.29 0.81
CA ILE A 49 -23.57 2.38 -0.30
C ILE A 49 -25.06 2.06 -0.28
N PRO A 50 -25.81 2.38 -1.34
CA PRO A 50 -27.16 1.85 -1.47
C PRO A 50 -27.09 0.32 -1.60
N GLY A 51 -27.77 -0.40 -0.71
CA GLY A 51 -27.90 -1.85 -0.75
C GLY A 51 -29.37 -2.27 -0.77
N THR A 52 -29.61 -3.55 -1.00
CA THR A 52 -30.96 -4.16 -1.06
C THR A 52 -31.76 -3.98 0.22
N ASN A 53 -31.11 -3.93 1.39
CA ASN A 53 -31.74 -3.71 2.70
C ASN A 53 -31.51 -2.28 3.26
N GLY A 54 -31.35 -1.29 2.38
CA GLY A 54 -31.09 0.10 2.75
C GLY A 54 -29.62 0.52 2.63
N THR A 55 -29.28 1.68 3.19
CA THR A 55 -27.94 2.26 3.09
C THR A 55 -26.96 1.55 4.02
N ARG A 56 -25.92 0.96 3.45
CA ARG A 56 -24.78 0.38 4.17
C ARG A 56 -23.65 1.40 4.35
N HIS A 57 -22.98 1.36 5.48
CA HIS A 57 -21.85 2.23 5.79
C HIS A 57 -20.53 1.53 5.48
N LEU A 58 -19.71 2.17 4.65
CA LEU A 58 -18.40 1.66 4.30
C LEU A 58 -17.29 2.59 4.79
N SER A 59 -16.36 2.05 5.57
CA SER A 59 -15.19 2.75 6.10
C SER A 59 -13.92 2.14 5.50
N LEU A 60 -13.07 3.00 4.95
CA LEU A 60 -11.78 2.64 4.38
C LEU A 60 -10.66 3.27 5.21
N LYS A 61 -9.86 2.42 5.86
CA LYS A 61 -8.71 2.84 6.67
C LYS A 61 -7.41 2.33 6.05
N ARG A 62 -6.38 3.17 5.93
CA ARG A 62 -5.08 2.72 5.42
C ARG A 62 -4.40 1.81 6.45
N GLY A 63 -4.09 0.57 6.08
CA GLY A 63 -3.27 -0.33 6.88
C GLY A 63 -1.77 -0.03 6.73
N PHE A 64 -0.97 -0.58 7.65
CA PHE A 64 0.50 -0.50 7.60
C PHE A 64 1.12 -1.25 6.41
N ASP A 65 0.36 -2.17 5.81
CA ASP A 65 0.75 -3.00 4.69
C ASP A 65 0.33 -2.38 3.32
N TYR A 66 0.02 -1.09 3.30
CA TYR A 66 -0.46 -0.29 2.15
C TYR A 66 -1.73 -0.79 1.47
N VAL A 67 -2.38 -1.81 2.02
CA VAL A 67 -3.74 -2.21 1.63
C VAL A 67 -4.70 -1.57 2.61
N PRO A 68 -5.75 -0.90 2.12
CA PRO A 68 -6.76 -0.36 3.01
C PRO A 68 -7.57 -1.52 3.61
N GLN A 69 -7.85 -1.39 4.90
CA GLN A 69 -8.82 -2.21 5.59
C GLN A 69 -10.20 -1.68 5.24
N LEU A 70 -11.06 -2.56 4.73
CA LEU A 70 -12.44 -2.26 4.39
C LEU A 70 -13.34 -2.73 5.52
N ARG A 71 -14.15 -1.82 6.07
CA ARG A 71 -15.19 -2.17 7.04
C ARG A 71 -16.54 -1.86 6.44
N LEU A 72 -17.41 -2.86 6.39
CA LEU A 72 -18.80 -2.71 6.00
C LEU A 72 -19.66 -2.91 7.24
N ASP A 73 -20.41 -1.87 7.62
CA ASP A 73 -21.27 -1.87 8.82
C ASP A 73 -20.53 -2.36 10.08
N GLY A 74 -19.27 -1.94 10.23
CA GLY A 74 -18.38 -2.34 11.33
C GLY A 74 -17.65 -3.68 11.14
N THR A 75 -18.06 -4.51 10.19
CA THR A 75 -17.44 -5.82 9.91
C THR A 75 -16.22 -5.66 8.99
N LEU A 76 -15.07 -6.19 9.40
CA LEU A 76 -13.84 -6.15 8.60
C LEU A 76 -13.92 -7.13 7.42
N ILE A 77 -13.75 -6.62 6.21
CA ILE A 77 -13.64 -7.40 4.97
C ILE A 77 -12.18 -7.33 4.48
N GLU A 78 -11.55 -8.50 4.36
CA GLU A 78 -10.16 -8.59 3.90
C GLU A 78 -10.09 -8.40 2.36
N LEU A 79 -9.59 -7.24 1.90
CA LEU A 79 -9.40 -6.96 0.47
C LEU A 79 -8.25 -7.76 -0.16
N ALA A 80 -7.27 -8.15 0.65
CA ALA A 80 -6.10 -8.88 0.20
C ALA A 80 -5.60 -9.80 1.31
N ARG A 81 -4.89 -10.86 0.90
CA ARG A 81 -4.20 -11.76 1.82
C ARG A 81 -3.18 -10.98 2.66
N LYS A 82 -3.17 -11.26 3.96
CA LYS A 82 -2.12 -10.82 4.89
C LYS A 82 -0.75 -11.35 4.44
N LEU A 83 0.28 -10.51 4.52
CA LEU A 83 1.66 -10.95 4.28
C LEU A 83 2.05 -11.99 5.33
N LYS A 84 2.75 -13.04 4.90
CA LYS A 84 3.36 -14.02 5.80
C LYS A 84 4.56 -13.38 6.51
N ALA A 85 4.95 -13.95 7.66
CA ALA A 85 6.07 -13.44 8.45
C ALA A 85 7.36 -13.26 7.63
N TYR A 86 7.73 -14.25 6.79
CA TYR A 86 8.92 -14.12 5.93
C TYR A 86 8.76 -12.99 4.89
N GLU A 87 7.59 -12.81 4.29
CA GLU A 87 7.33 -11.73 3.32
C GLU A 87 7.49 -10.36 4.00
N TRP A 88 7.13 -10.28 5.28
CA TRP A 88 7.30 -9.08 6.09
C TRP A 88 8.78 -8.78 6.37
N VAL A 89 9.55 -9.78 6.80
CA VAL A 89 10.99 -9.64 7.06
C VAL A 89 11.73 -9.15 5.81
N PHE A 90 11.51 -9.79 4.65
CA PHE A 90 12.15 -9.37 3.40
C PHE A 90 11.68 -8.00 2.90
N SER A 91 10.42 -7.64 3.18
CA SER A 91 9.92 -6.30 2.81
C SER A 91 10.50 -5.19 3.67
N VAL A 92 10.83 -5.45 4.94
CA VAL A 92 11.38 -4.44 5.87
C VAL A 92 12.89 -4.30 5.73
N LEU A 93 13.59 -5.29 5.17
CA LEU A 93 15.04 -5.27 4.98
C LEU A 93 15.59 -3.96 4.36
N PRO A 94 14.98 -3.37 3.31
CA PRO A 94 15.47 -2.12 2.74
C PRO A 94 15.42 -0.92 3.69
N ILE A 95 14.53 -0.93 4.70
CA ILE A 95 14.46 0.14 5.71
C ILE A 95 15.72 0.19 6.58
N ALA A 96 16.50 -0.89 6.68
CA ALA A 96 17.77 -0.85 7.40
C ALA A 96 18.74 0.22 6.86
N MET A 97 18.56 0.67 5.60
CA MET A 97 19.32 1.82 5.04
C MET A 97 19.14 3.12 5.82
N VAL A 98 18.04 3.31 6.55
CA VAL A 98 17.81 4.51 7.39
C VAL A 98 19.01 4.74 8.32
N PHE A 99 19.56 3.67 8.89
CA PHE A 99 20.65 3.75 9.87
C PHE A 99 21.99 4.19 9.27
N VAL A 100 22.21 3.93 7.98
CA VAL A 100 23.46 4.25 7.28
C VAL A 100 23.35 5.57 6.50
N GLY A 101 22.19 5.85 5.92
CA GLY A 101 21.97 6.95 4.98
C GLY A 101 21.10 8.11 5.50
N GLY A 102 20.69 8.08 6.76
CA GLY A 102 19.83 9.10 7.36
C GLY A 102 18.53 9.29 6.57
N VAL A 103 18.18 10.55 6.25
CA VAL A 103 16.95 10.89 5.53
C VAL A 103 16.90 10.27 4.12
N LEU A 104 18.02 10.28 3.39
CA LEU A 104 18.08 9.68 2.05
C LEU A 104 17.91 8.17 2.11
N GLY A 105 18.58 7.52 3.07
CA GLY A 105 18.39 6.10 3.34
C GLY A 105 16.95 5.76 3.72
N ALA A 106 16.29 6.62 4.49
CA ALA A 106 14.88 6.46 4.86
C ALA A 106 13.93 6.54 3.67
N LEU A 107 14.09 7.54 2.81
CA LEU A 107 13.24 7.72 1.64
C LEU A 107 13.35 6.53 0.68
N LEU A 108 14.58 6.11 0.36
CA LEU A 108 14.82 4.98 -0.53
C LEU A 108 14.34 3.65 0.10
N GLY A 109 14.60 3.45 1.40
CA GLY A 109 14.19 2.25 2.13
C GLY A 109 12.67 2.09 2.20
N ILE A 110 11.93 3.16 2.50
CA ILE A 110 10.46 3.13 2.54
C ILE A 110 9.89 2.82 1.14
N LEU A 111 10.44 3.42 0.09
CA LEU A 111 10.01 3.18 -1.29
C LEU A 111 10.23 1.71 -1.70
N ALA A 112 11.39 1.15 -1.37
CA ALA A 112 11.72 -0.24 -1.64
C ALA A 112 10.85 -1.22 -0.85
N MET A 113 10.56 -0.92 0.42
CA MET A 113 9.64 -1.71 1.24
C MET A 113 8.25 -1.76 0.61
N ALA A 114 7.68 -0.60 0.28
CA ALA A 114 6.34 -0.55 -0.31
C ALA A 114 6.26 -1.31 -1.65
N THR A 115 7.31 -1.22 -2.46
CA THR A 115 7.43 -1.96 -3.71
C THR A 115 7.55 -3.46 -3.47
N SER A 116 8.35 -3.88 -2.49
CA SER A 116 8.52 -5.29 -2.09
C SER A 116 7.21 -5.91 -1.63
N MET A 117 6.46 -5.22 -0.76
CA MET A 117 5.14 -5.65 -0.31
C MET A 117 4.16 -5.84 -1.48
N ARG A 118 4.24 -4.96 -2.49
CA ARG A 118 3.42 -5.08 -3.70
C ARG A 118 3.82 -6.30 -4.54
N MET A 119 5.11 -6.61 -4.65
CA MET A 119 5.61 -7.79 -5.35
C MET A 119 5.21 -9.09 -4.64
N PHE A 120 5.28 -9.16 -3.32
CA PHE A 120 4.89 -10.36 -2.56
C PHE A 120 3.40 -10.70 -2.70
N ARG A 121 2.55 -9.69 -2.93
CA ARG A 121 1.11 -9.89 -3.22
C ARG A 121 0.78 -10.27 -4.66
N SER A 122 1.75 -10.21 -5.57
CA SER A 122 1.53 -10.65 -6.96
C SER A 122 1.27 -12.17 -7.04
N LYS A 123 0.75 -12.63 -8.17
CA LYS A 123 0.56 -14.07 -8.44
C LYS A 123 1.86 -14.79 -8.85
N MET A 124 3.02 -14.14 -8.75
CA MET A 124 4.30 -14.71 -9.15
C MET A 124 4.71 -15.89 -8.25
N PRO A 125 5.53 -16.83 -8.78
CA PRO A 125 6.09 -17.89 -7.96
C PRO A 125 7.00 -17.33 -6.86
N VAL A 126 7.07 -18.03 -5.72
CA VAL A 126 7.78 -17.57 -4.51
C VAL A 126 9.25 -17.25 -4.80
N PHE A 127 9.91 -18.09 -5.61
CA PHE A 127 11.29 -17.88 -6.00
C PHE A 127 11.54 -16.55 -6.73
N VAL A 128 10.66 -16.20 -7.68
CA VAL A 128 10.75 -14.93 -8.42
C VAL A 128 10.51 -13.73 -7.49
N LYS A 129 9.57 -13.84 -6.54
CA LYS A 129 9.32 -12.79 -5.55
C LYS A 129 10.55 -12.53 -4.67
N LEU A 130 11.22 -13.60 -4.25
CA LEU A 130 12.43 -13.51 -3.43
C LEU A 130 13.57 -12.85 -4.21
N LEU A 131 13.83 -13.31 -5.45
CA LEU A 131 14.85 -12.74 -6.32
C LEU A 131 14.62 -11.25 -6.60
N LEU A 132 13.38 -10.87 -6.93
CA LEU A 132 13.04 -9.47 -7.19
C LEU A 132 13.17 -8.60 -5.94
N SER A 133 12.78 -9.11 -4.76
CA SER A 133 12.92 -8.38 -3.49
C SER A 133 14.38 -8.17 -3.11
N LEU A 134 15.23 -9.19 -3.28
CA LEU A 134 16.67 -9.09 -3.06
C LEU A 134 17.34 -8.15 -4.08
N GLY A 135 16.99 -8.30 -5.36
CA GLY A 135 17.49 -7.44 -6.43
C GLY A 135 17.11 -5.97 -6.23
N LEU A 136 15.88 -5.69 -5.80
CA LEU A 136 15.44 -4.34 -5.45
C LEU A 136 16.22 -3.78 -4.25
N THR A 137 16.46 -4.60 -3.24
CA THR A 137 17.28 -4.21 -2.07
C THR A 137 18.69 -3.83 -2.54
N ALA A 138 19.36 -4.69 -3.31
CA ALA A 138 20.68 -4.42 -3.86
C ALA A 138 20.72 -3.15 -4.72
N ALA A 139 19.72 -2.95 -5.59
CA ALA A 139 19.61 -1.76 -6.44
C ALA A 139 19.50 -0.47 -5.61
N VAL A 140 18.75 -0.50 -4.51
CA VAL A 140 18.65 0.64 -3.59
C VAL A 140 19.98 0.93 -2.88
N TYR A 141 20.71 -0.09 -2.45
CA TYR A 141 22.05 0.10 -1.89
C TYR A 141 23.01 0.73 -2.91
N VAL A 142 23.01 0.24 -4.16
CA VAL A 142 23.83 0.82 -5.23
C VAL A 142 23.45 2.27 -5.51
N ALA A 143 22.15 2.58 -5.62
CA ALA A 143 21.66 3.94 -5.84
C ALA A 143 22.10 4.89 -4.70
N PHE A 144 22.02 4.43 -3.46
CA PHE A 144 22.48 5.20 -2.31
C PHE A 144 23.99 5.49 -2.38
N LEU A 145 24.82 4.50 -2.71
CA LEU A 145 26.27 4.69 -2.85
C LEU A 145 26.59 5.70 -3.95
N ILE A 146 25.91 5.61 -5.10
CA ILE A 146 26.08 6.58 -6.20
C ILE A 146 25.74 8.00 -5.72
N ILE A 147 24.58 8.18 -5.10
CA ILE A 147 24.16 9.50 -4.59
C ILE A 147 25.17 10.03 -3.56
N GLY A 148 25.61 9.17 -2.63
CA GLY A 148 26.61 9.53 -1.62
C GLY A 148 27.94 9.95 -2.22
N THR A 149 28.44 9.22 -3.22
CA THR A 149 29.69 9.56 -3.91
C THR A 149 29.60 10.89 -4.65
N VAL A 150 28.53 11.12 -5.42
CA VAL A 150 28.30 12.38 -6.15
C VAL A 150 28.20 13.56 -5.18
N PHE A 151 27.46 13.39 -4.08
CA PHE A 151 27.32 14.43 -3.06
C PHE A 151 28.67 14.75 -2.40
N SER A 152 29.47 13.72 -2.08
CA SER A 152 30.79 13.91 -1.50
C SER A 152 31.77 14.59 -2.46
N SER A 153 31.72 14.28 -3.75
CA SER A 153 32.55 14.95 -4.76
C SER A 153 32.17 16.41 -4.93
N PHE A 154 30.88 16.73 -4.86
CA PHE A 154 30.39 18.11 -4.97
C PHE A 154 30.86 18.96 -3.78
N ILE A 155 30.76 18.44 -2.56
CA ILE A 155 31.25 19.14 -1.35
C ILE A 155 32.76 19.40 -1.43
N ARG A 156 33.55 18.44 -1.93
CA ARG A 156 35.00 18.61 -2.07
C ARG A 156 35.41 19.61 -3.14
N SER A 157 34.50 19.97 -4.05
CA SER A 157 34.76 20.92 -5.14
C SER A 157 34.38 22.37 -4.82
N LEU A 158 33.73 22.61 -3.68
CA LEU A 158 33.38 23.91 -3.13
C LEU A 158 34.49 24.41 -2.19
#